data_AF-A0A7S0RS41-F1
#
_entry.id   AF-A0A7S0RS41-F1
#
_cell.length_a   1.000
_cell.length_b   1.000
_cell.length_c   1.000
_cell.angle_alpha   90.00
_cell.angle_beta   90.00
_cell.angle_gamma   90.00
#
_symmetry.space_group_name_H-M   'P 1'
#
loop_
_entity.id
_entity.type
_entity.pdbx_description
1 polymer ?
#
loop_
_entity_poly.entity_id
_entity_poly.type
_entity_poly.pdbx_seq_one_letter_code
_entity_poly.pdbx_strand_id
1 'polypeptide(L)'
;MSAFNEKVLTEKLLKLNNSQQSIVNLSHWCVFHRKRAKLVVQTWHNEFAKAPKERRLAFIYLANDVLQNSRKKGPEFVDEFFKVMPRAFKHLSKQADEKVKASLMKLIKVWEDRKVFGHALPPAIRESLLGTAVDEKQDTKEAKGTKRSAADLSGPLASISSAHQALESAEAKEARAASICAGAVPAELLAESALTRASEAGRVKQLTEQLNKALESIEAYRSSLEESLTQRENLIGAIRDAQRSQEELFEETETKLSQMREQAEKVMKSLEQAQALEGQEPRPAGSGEEAAAAGGPDDTATAEKVAADLAALENPAAALRDALSGLSAAELNLFGSSLAQLAAPAQPAPDPAAQDP
;
A
#
# COMPACT_ATOMS: atom_id res chain seq x y z
N MET A 1 -7.48 41.25 -9.55
CA MET A 1 -7.26 39.90 -8.96
C MET A 1 -7.90 38.89 -9.90
N SER A 2 -7.11 38.12 -10.67
CA SER A 2 -7.68 37.19 -11.65
C SER A 2 -8.24 35.94 -10.99
N ALA A 3 -9.48 35.60 -11.33
CA ALA A 3 -10.04 34.28 -11.08
C ALA A 3 -9.14 33.21 -11.72
N PHE A 4 -8.99 32.06 -11.06
CA PHE A 4 -8.27 30.94 -11.63
C PHE A 4 -9.02 30.42 -12.84
N ASN A 5 -8.27 30.19 -13.92
CA ASN A 5 -8.76 29.61 -15.14
C ASN A 5 -7.77 28.53 -15.57
N GLU A 6 -8.27 27.32 -15.82
CA GLU A 6 -7.46 26.19 -16.27
C GLU A 6 -6.66 26.52 -17.53
N LYS A 7 -7.26 27.26 -18.49
CA LYS A 7 -6.57 27.70 -19.71
C LYS A 7 -5.35 28.57 -19.41
N VAL A 8 -5.44 29.44 -18.39
CA VAL A 8 -4.33 30.29 -17.96
C VAL A 8 -3.21 29.46 -17.32
N LEU A 9 -3.55 28.39 -16.60
CA LEU A 9 -2.54 27.46 -16.09
C LEU A 9 -1.86 26.69 -17.23
N THR A 10 -2.61 26.19 -18.20
CA THR A 10 -2.06 25.54 -19.41
C THR A 10 -1.11 26.48 -20.15
N GLU A 11 -1.49 27.73 -20.40
CA GLU A 11 -0.61 28.73 -21.04
C GLU A 11 0.67 29.00 -20.25
N LYS A 12 0.58 29.07 -18.90
CA LYS A 12 1.75 29.23 -18.03
C LYS A 12 2.66 28.00 -18.05
N LEU A 13 2.09 26.79 -18.08
CA LEU A 13 2.83 25.53 -18.21
C LEU A 13 3.48 25.39 -19.59
N LEU A 14 2.85 25.89 -20.66
CA LEU A 14 3.45 25.93 -22.00
C LEU A 14 4.68 26.84 -22.07
N LYS A 15 4.75 27.88 -21.23
CA LYS A 15 5.91 28.79 -21.12
C LYS A 15 6.95 28.36 -20.07
N LEU A 16 6.67 27.30 -19.30
CA LEU A 16 7.55 26.81 -18.25
C LEU A 16 8.88 26.32 -18.84
N ASN A 17 9.97 26.77 -18.23
CA ASN A 17 11.35 26.39 -18.52
C ASN A 17 12.14 26.12 -17.23
N ASN A 18 13.39 25.68 -17.37
CA ASN A 18 14.27 25.30 -16.24
C ASN A 18 14.85 26.49 -15.45
N SER A 19 14.52 27.75 -15.78
CA SER A 19 15.00 28.90 -15.01
C SER A 19 14.30 29.00 -13.66
N GLN A 20 15.06 29.35 -12.63
CA GLN A 20 14.53 29.51 -11.27
C GLN A 20 13.37 30.53 -11.24
N GLN A 21 13.50 31.63 -11.98
CA GLN A 21 12.47 32.66 -12.04
C GLN A 21 11.15 32.12 -12.63
N SER A 22 11.20 31.32 -13.70
CA SER A 22 10.02 30.72 -14.31
C SER A 22 9.33 29.76 -13.34
N ILE A 23 10.11 28.93 -12.65
CA ILE A 23 9.63 27.91 -11.72
C ILE A 23 8.98 28.57 -10.49
N VAL A 24 9.69 29.49 -9.83
CA VAL A 24 9.21 30.17 -8.62
C VAL A 24 7.97 31.03 -8.90
N ASN A 25 7.97 31.79 -10.00
CA ASN A 25 6.82 32.63 -10.34
C ASN A 25 5.54 31.80 -10.55
N LEU A 26 5.66 30.66 -11.25
CA LEU A 26 4.52 29.79 -11.48
C LEU A 26 4.11 29.04 -10.20
N SER A 27 5.08 28.60 -9.40
CA SER A 27 4.84 27.97 -8.10
C SER A 27 4.05 28.88 -7.17
N HIS A 28 4.46 30.15 -7.02
CA HIS A 28 3.72 31.14 -6.22
C HIS A 28 2.27 31.30 -6.68
N TRP A 29 2.03 31.33 -7.99
CA TRP A 29 0.68 31.41 -8.56
C TRP A 29 -0.14 30.15 -8.24
N CYS A 30 0.45 28.96 -8.35
CA CYS A 30 -0.19 27.70 -7.98
C CYS A 30 -0.55 27.66 -6.48
N VAL A 31 0.42 28.00 -5.61
CA VAL A 31 0.24 28.03 -4.15
C VAL A 31 -0.80 29.07 -3.73
N PHE A 32 -0.88 30.21 -4.40
CA PHE A 32 -1.94 31.21 -4.18
C PHE A 32 -3.34 30.63 -4.44
N HIS A 33 -3.48 29.74 -5.41
CA HIS A 33 -4.74 29.07 -5.76
C HIS A 33 -4.92 27.69 -5.09
N ARG A 34 -4.33 27.47 -3.90
CA ARG A 34 -4.37 26.16 -3.19
C ARG A 34 -5.76 25.54 -3.01
N LYS A 35 -6.82 26.34 -2.88
CA LYS A 35 -8.20 25.82 -2.77
C LYS A 35 -8.64 25.01 -4.00
N ARG A 36 -7.90 25.12 -5.11
CA ARG A 36 -8.08 24.36 -6.36
C ARG A 36 -6.90 23.43 -6.64
N ALA A 37 -6.20 22.96 -5.60
CA ALA A 37 -5.04 22.07 -5.73
C ALA A 37 -5.32 20.87 -6.63
N LYS A 38 -6.47 20.20 -6.46
CA LYS A 38 -6.90 19.08 -7.31
C LYS A 38 -6.88 19.44 -8.80
N LEU A 39 -7.49 20.56 -9.17
CA LEU A 39 -7.55 21.01 -10.56
C LEU A 39 -6.16 21.42 -11.08
N VAL A 40 -5.37 22.13 -10.26
CA VAL A 40 -3.98 22.49 -10.60
C VAL A 40 -3.13 21.27 -10.91
N VAL A 41 -3.21 20.23 -10.06
CA VAL A 41 -2.42 19.00 -10.18
C VAL A 41 -2.91 18.16 -11.37
N GLN A 42 -4.21 18.10 -11.62
CA GLN A 42 -4.76 17.44 -12.81
C GLN A 42 -4.30 18.10 -14.11
N THR A 43 -4.40 19.43 -14.22
CA THR A 43 -3.90 20.17 -15.39
C THR A 43 -2.39 20.00 -15.53
N TRP A 44 -1.63 20.07 -14.43
CA TRP A 44 -0.19 19.81 -14.45
C TRP A 44 0.14 18.43 -14.99
N HIS A 45 -0.57 17.38 -14.54
CA HIS A 45 -0.32 16.00 -14.96
C HIS A 45 -0.66 15.80 -16.44
N ASN A 46 -1.78 16.36 -16.91
CA ASN A 46 -2.18 16.29 -18.31
C ASN A 46 -1.17 16.99 -19.22
N GLU A 47 -0.68 18.17 -18.85
CA GLU A 47 0.32 18.90 -19.63
C GLU A 47 1.72 18.26 -19.52
N PHE A 48 2.06 17.66 -18.38
CA PHE A 48 3.29 16.87 -18.21
C PHE A 48 3.35 15.69 -19.17
N ALA A 49 2.24 14.96 -19.33
CA ALA A 49 2.15 13.82 -20.23
C ALA A 49 2.37 14.23 -21.71
N LYS A 50 1.85 15.40 -22.11
CA LYS A 50 2.00 15.98 -23.46
C LYS A 50 3.37 16.64 -23.69
N ALA A 51 4.06 17.06 -22.63
CA ALA A 51 5.30 17.81 -22.74
C ALA A 51 6.44 16.97 -23.36
N PRO A 52 7.31 17.59 -24.17
CA PRO A 52 8.52 16.94 -24.69
C PRO A 52 9.53 16.69 -23.57
N LYS A 53 10.43 15.71 -23.78
CA LYS A 53 11.31 15.15 -22.73
C LYS A 53 12.15 16.21 -22.03
N GLU A 54 12.68 17.17 -22.79
CA GLU A 54 13.57 18.24 -22.34
C GLU A 54 12.88 19.20 -21.37
N ARG A 55 11.54 19.27 -21.44
CA ARG A 55 10.72 20.15 -20.61
C ARG A 55 10.17 19.47 -19.37
N ARG A 56 10.08 18.14 -19.35
CA ARG A 56 9.51 17.38 -18.22
C ARG A 56 10.27 17.59 -16.91
N LEU A 57 11.57 17.80 -16.97
CA LEU A 57 12.36 18.13 -15.77
C LEU A 57 11.91 19.45 -15.13
N ALA A 58 11.57 20.47 -15.93
CA ALA A 58 11.05 21.74 -15.44
C ALA A 58 9.71 21.57 -14.70
N PHE A 59 8.86 20.65 -15.16
CA PHE A 59 7.60 20.32 -14.50
C PHE A 59 7.82 19.65 -13.14
N ILE A 60 8.82 18.76 -13.04
CA ILE A 60 9.18 18.13 -11.76
C ILE A 60 9.76 19.17 -10.79
N TYR A 61 10.60 20.09 -11.26
CA TYR A 61 11.09 21.18 -10.43
C TYR A 61 9.98 22.12 -9.95
N LEU A 62 8.99 22.40 -10.81
CA LEU A 62 7.77 23.11 -10.40
C LEU A 62 7.00 22.35 -9.32
N ALA A 63 6.75 21.05 -9.51
CA ALA A 63 6.05 20.24 -8.52
C ALA A 63 6.79 20.22 -7.18
N ASN A 64 8.11 20.08 -7.20
CA ASN A 64 8.95 20.19 -6.01
C ASN A 64 8.81 21.55 -5.31
N ASP A 65 8.90 22.66 -6.06
CA ASP A 65 8.79 24.00 -5.48
C ASP A 65 7.39 24.26 -4.89
N VAL A 66 6.33 23.82 -5.58
CA VAL A 66 4.95 23.90 -5.09
C VAL A 66 4.80 23.09 -3.80
N LEU A 67 5.26 21.84 -3.77
CA LEU A 67 5.21 20.98 -2.57
C LEU A 67 5.95 21.59 -1.39
N GLN A 68 7.13 22.18 -1.61
CA GLN A 68 7.90 22.80 -0.53
C GLN A 68 7.21 24.07 0.00
N ASN A 69 6.64 24.89 -0.88
CA ASN A 69 6.04 26.17 -0.51
C ASN A 69 4.58 26.06 -0.05
N SER A 70 3.86 25.01 -0.44
CA SER A 70 2.47 24.78 -0.02
C SER A 70 2.36 24.21 1.40
N ARG A 71 3.36 23.45 1.87
CA ARG A 71 3.32 22.76 3.18
C ARG A 71 3.03 23.69 4.36
N LYS A 72 3.52 24.93 4.33
CA LYS A 72 3.23 25.93 5.38
C LYS A 72 1.77 26.40 5.40
N LYS A 73 1.02 26.16 4.31
CA LYS A 73 -0.34 26.65 4.09
C LYS A 73 -1.42 25.55 4.12
N GLY A 74 -1.04 24.28 3.99
CA GLY A 74 -1.93 23.12 4.07
C GLY A 74 -1.43 21.89 3.30
N PRO A 75 -2.04 20.70 3.52
CA PRO A 75 -1.63 19.44 2.90
C PRO A 75 -2.20 19.23 1.48
N GLU A 76 -3.04 20.12 0.96
CA GLU A 76 -3.86 19.82 -0.22
C GLU A 76 -3.04 19.50 -1.48
N PHE A 77 -1.90 20.17 -1.65
CA PHE A 77 -0.98 19.85 -2.75
C PHE A 77 -0.18 18.58 -2.49
N VAL A 78 0.14 18.27 -1.24
CA VAL A 78 0.87 17.04 -0.88
C VAL A 78 0.01 15.83 -1.24
N ASP A 79 -1.26 15.83 -0.83
CA ASP A 79 -2.19 14.72 -1.06
C ASP A 79 -2.48 14.50 -2.55
N GLU A 80 -2.63 15.58 -3.32
CA GLU A 80 -2.92 15.49 -4.75
C GLU A 80 -1.68 15.11 -5.58
N PHE A 81 -0.52 15.71 -5.31
CA PHE A 81 0.71 15.31 -6.01
C PHE A 81 1.10 13.88 -5.71
N PHE A 82 0.90 13.38 -4.48
CA PHE A 82 1.20 11.99 -4.12
C PHE A 82 0.52 10.98 -5.05
N LYS A 83 -0.70 11.26 -5.51
CA LYS A 83 -1.47 10.40 -6.42
C LYS A 83 -0.89 10.34 -7.84
N VAL A 84 -0.28 11.42 -8.32
CA VAL A 84 0.18 11.54 -9.72
C VAL A 84 1.70 11.37 -9.90
N MET A 85 2.48 11.57 -8.82
CA MET A 85 3.94 11.49 -8.85
C MET A 85 4.49 10.14 -9.32
N PRO A 86 3.96 8.96 -8.89
CA PRO A 86 4.42 7.67 -9.38
C PRO A 86 4.40 7.55 -10.90
N ARG A 87 3.31 8.02 -11.53
CA ARG A 87 3.14 8.00 -12.99
C ARG A 87 4.09 8.98 -13.68
N ALA A 88 4.23 10.20 -13.13
CA ALA A 88 5.10 11.22 -13.70
C ALA A 88 6.57 10.80 -13.72
N PHE A 89 7.05 10.23 -12.61
CA PHE A 89 8.41 9.73 -12.48
C PHE A 89 8.66 8.49 -13.34
N LYS A 90 7.72 7.53 -13.42
CA LYS A 90 7.83 6.39 -14.33
C LYS A 90 7.94 6.81 -15.81
N HIS A 91 7.20 7.85 -16.20
CA HIS A 91 7.27 8.39 -17.56
C HIS A 91 8.58 9.12 -17.84
N LEU A 92 9.15 9.77 -16.83
CA LEU A 92 10.44 10.43 -16.91
C LEU A 92 11.60 9.42 -16.89
N SER A 93 11.58 8.42 -16.01
CA SER A 93 12.65 7.42 -15.83
C SER A 93 12.86 6.55 -17.07
N LYS A 94 11.77 6.15 -17.75
CA LYS A 94 11.82 5.43 -19.03
C LYS A 94 12.56 6.18 -20.15
N GLN A 95 12.65 7.50 -20.03
CA GLN A 95 13.16 8.38 -21.08
C GLN A 95 14.28 9.30 -20.58
N ALA A 96 14.82 9.03 -19.39
CA ALA A 96 15.78 9.88 -18.70
C ALA A 96 17.22 9.43 -18.91
N ASP A 97 18.07 10.38 -19.27
CA ASP A 97 19.52 10.24 -19.21
C ASP A 97 19.99 10.17 -17.75
N GLU A 98 21.22 9.70 -17.55
CA GLU A 98 21.81 9.50 -16.23
C GLU A 98 21.81 10.78 -15.37
N LYS A 99 21.97 11.95 -16.01
CA LYS A 99 21.90 13.26 -15.37
C LYS A 99 20.50 13.60 -14.82
N VAL A 100 19.45 13.20 -15.54
CA VAL A 100 18.06 13.39 -15.12
C VAL A 100 17.73 12.43 -13.98
N LYS A 101 18.13 11.16 -14.09
CA LYS A 101 17.99 10.16 -13.00
C LYS A 101 18.68 10.61 -11.71
N ALA A 102 19.92 11.11 -11.80
CA ALA A 102 20.64 11.66 -10.65
C ALA A 102 19.92 12.86 -10.02
N SER A 103 19.27 13.70 -10.84
CA SER A 103 18.46 14.83 -10.36
C SER A 103 17.19 14.37 -9.66
N LEU A 104 16.52 13.32 -10.15
CA LEU A 104 15.35 12.71 -9.52
C LEU A 104 15.70 12.03 -8.19
N MET A 105 16.80 11.28 -8.15
CA MET A 105 17.34 10.69 -6.92
C MET A 105 17.57 11.75 -5.83
N LYS A 106 18.20 12.88 -6.19
CA LYS A 106 18.41 14.00 -5.27
C LYS A 106 17.08 14.56 -4.76
N LEU A 107 16.08 14.69 -5.62
CA LEU A 107 14.75 15.19 -5.22
C LEU A 107 14.04 14.22 -4.26
N ILE A 108 14.06 12.92 -4.54
CA ILE A 108 13.49 11.89 -3.66
C ILE A 108 14.16 11.93 -2.29
N LYS A 109 15.50 11.97 -2.26
CA LYS A 109 16.26 12.08 -1.01
C LYS A 109 15.86 13.33 -0.21
N VAL A 110 15.76 14.49 -0.88
CA VAL A 110 15.32 15.74 -0.23
C VAL A 110 13.90 15.63 0.32
N TRP A 111 13.00 14.92 -0.36
CA TRP A 111 11.62 14.71 0.13
C TRP A 111 11.56 13.81 1.35
N GLU A 112 12.40 12.77 1.39
CA GLU A 112 12.55 11.86 2.54
C GLU A 112 13.15 12.60 3.74
N ASP A 113 14.29 13.28 3.55
CA ASP A 113 14.97 14.05 4.60
C ASP A 113 14.05 15.10 5.24
N ARG A 114 13.20 15.75 4.41
CA ARG A 114 12.29 16.80 4.86
C ARG A 114 10.89 16.30 5.23
N LYS A 115 10.66 14.98 5.21
CA LYS A 115 9.36 14.33 5.45
C LYS A 115 8.23 15.04 4.69
N VAL A 116 8.42 15.34 3.40
CA VAL A 116 7.46 16.10 2.58
C VAL A 116 6.09 15.43 2.55
N PHE A 117 6.08 14.09 2.53
CA PHE A 117 4.87 13.26 2.57
C PHE A 117 4.55 12.71 3.98
N GLY A 118 5.21 13.22 5.02
CA GLY A 118 5.01 12.81 6.42
C GLY A 118 5.67 11.47 6.80
N HIS A 119 5.63 10.47 5.91
CA HIS A 119 6.25 9.16 6.06
C HIS A 119 7.44 9.00 5.09
N ALA A 120 8.34 8.04 5.38
CA ALA A 120 9.36 7.64 4.41
C ALA A 120 8.66 7.09 3.17
N LEU A 121 9.06 7.53 1.98
CA LEU A 121 8.53 6.99 0.73
C LEU A 121 8.75 5.46 0.74
N PRO A 122 7.69 4.64 0.60
CA PRO A 122 7.83 3.20 0.57
C PRO A 122 8.88 2.79 -0.47
N PRO A 123 9.75 1.79 -0.18
CA PRO A 123 10.75 1.31 -1.13
C PRO A 123 10.16 0.93 -2.49
N ALA A 124 8.93 0.39 -2.52
CA ALA A 124 8.19 0.08 -3.74
C ALA A 124 7.82 1.34 -4.56
N ILE A 125 7.52 2.45 -3.89
CA ILE A 125 7.31 3.74 -4.56
C ILE A 125 8.65 4.25 -5.06
N ARG A 126 9.73 4.17 -4.28
CA ARG A 126 11.08 4.54 -4.71
C ARG A 126 11.51 3.77 -5.97
N GLU A 127 11.28 2.47 -6.02
CA GLU A 127 11.60 1.61 -7.16
C GLU A 127 10.72 1.90 -8.38
N SER A 128 9.42 2.12 -8.18
CA SER A 128 8.48 2.56 -9.22
C SER A 128 8.80 3.96 -9.78
N LEU A 129 9.27 4.88 -8.92
CA LEU A 129 9.69 6.24 -9.25
C LEU A 129 11.02 6.27 -10.01
N LEU A 130 11.96 5.37 -9.69
CA LEU A 130 13.31 5.39 -10.27
C LEU A 130 13.47 4.46 -11.47
N GLY A 131 12.61 3.46 -11.63
CA GLY A 131 12.60 2.58 -12.80
C GLY A 131 13.97 1.99 -13.13
N THR A 132 14.77 1.68 -12.11
CA THR A 132 16.10 1.10 -12.32
C THR A 132 15.98 -0.42 -12.45
N ALA A 133 16.09 -0.90 -13.69
CA ALA A 133 16.79 -2.14 -13.95
C ALA A 133 18.19 -1.99 -13.33
N VAL A 134 18.44 -2.72 -12.25
CA VAL A 134 19.77 -2.79 -11.65
C VAL A 134 20.45 -3.98 -12.31
N ASP A 135 21.42 -3.68 -13.19
CA ASP A 135 22.44 -4.63 -13.60
C ASP A 135 23.30 -4.90 -12.35
N GLU A 136 23.15 -6.09 -11.77
CA GLU A 136 23.90 -6.53 -10.60
C GLU A 136 25.33 -6.86 -11.01
N LYS A 137 26.28 -6.00 -10.66
CA LYS A 137 27.68 -6.38 -10.41
C LYS A 137 28.38 -5.34 -9.53
N GLN A 138 28.31 -5.53 -8.21
CA GLN A 138 29.50 -5.66 -7.34
C GLN A 138 29.10 -5.62 -5.86
N ASP A 139 29.39 -6.75 -5.21
CA ASP A 139 29.82 -6.91 -3.82
C ASP A 139 29.25 -5.97 -2.75
N THR A 140 28.25 -6.47 -2.02
CA THR A 140 28.29 -6.49 -0.56
C THR A 140 27.37 -7.61 -0.05
N LYS A 141 27.96 -8.52 0.72
CA LYS A 141 27.29 -9.67 1.34
C LYS A 141 26.26 -9.20 2.37
N GLU A 142 25.26 -10.07 2.58
CA GLU A 142 24.28 -10.11 3.67
C GLU A 142 22.95 -9.37 3.47
N ALA A 143 22.00 -10.05 2.82
CA ALA A 143 20.79 -10.59 3.48
C ALA A 143 19.83 -11.09 2.38
N LYS A 144 19.62 -12.41 2.37
CA LYS A 144 18.89 -13.16 1.35
C LYS A 144 17.38 -12.92 1.47
N GLY A 145 16.86 -11.94 0.73
CA GLY A 145 15.42 -11.83 0.44
C GLY A 145 15.05 -12.72 -0.75
N THR A 146 14.74 -13.98 -0.48
CA THR A 146 14.20 -14.92 -1.49
C THR A 146 12.98 -14.29 -2.17
N LYS A 147 13.02 -14.14 -3.50
CA LYS A 147 11.82 -13.98 -4.33
C LYS A 147 10.96 -15.23 -4.15
N ARG A 148 10.04 -15.18 -3.19
CA ARG A 148 9.05 -16.23 -2.95
C ARG A 148 7.91 -16.04 -3.95
N SER A 149 7.65 -17.08 -4.73
CA SER A 149 6.52 -17.17 -5.65
C SER A 149 5.20 -17.09 -4.86
N ALA A 150 4.08 -16.73 -5.50
CA ALA A 150 2.74 -16.80 -4.89
C ALA A 150 2.39 -18.18 -4.31
N ALA A 151 3.16 -19.22 -4.65
CA ALA A 151 3.09 -20.57 -4.09
C ALA A 151 3.62 -20.70 -2.64
N ASP A 152 4.34 -19.72 -2.12
CA ASP A 152 4.87 -19.72 -0.74
C ASP A 152 3.99 -18.93 0.25
N LEU A 153 2.82 -18.45 -0.21
CA LEU A 153 1.84 -17.81 0.66
C LEU A 153 1.09 -18.91 1.43
N SER A 154 1.20 -18.92 2.75
CA SER A 154 0.41 -19.81 3.60
C SER A 154 -0.75 -19.02 4.24
N GLY A 155 -1.87 -19.68 4.51
CA GLY A 155 -2.95 -19.13 5.31
C GLY A 155 -3.79 -18.03 4.62
N PRO A 156 -4.33 -17.06 5.38
CA PRO A 156 -5.30 -16.08 4.88
C PRO A 156 -4.82 -15.22 3.71
N LEU A 157 -3.50 -14.99 3.60
CA LEU A 157 -2.92 -14.19 2.52
C LEU A 157 -2.99 -14.89 1.15
N ALA A 158 -2.88 -16.22 1.12
CA ALA A 158 -3.06 -16.99 -0.10
C ALA A 158 -4.50 -16.90 -0.62
N SER A 159 -5.47 -16.94 0.31
CA SER A 159 -6.90 -16.77 0.01
C SER A 159 -7.18 -15.39 -0.60
N ILE A 160 -6.65 -14.32 0.00
CA ILE A 160 -6.78 -12.95 -0.52
C ILE A 160 -6.13 -12.81 -1.90
N SER A 161 -4.92 -13.34 -2.08
CA SER A 161 -4.21 -13.27 -3.36
C SER A 161 -4.96 -14.01 -4.48
N SER A 162 -5.53 -15.17 -4.17
CA SER A 162 -6.35 -15.95 -5.12
C SER A 162 -7.63 -15.20 -5.49
N ALA A 163 -8.36 -14.69 -4.48
CA ALA A 163 -9.59 -13.92 -4.68
C ALA A 163 -9.35 -12.65 -5.51
N HIS A 164 -8.21 -11.99 -5.33
CA HIS A 164 -7.86 -10.82 -6.15
C HIS A 164 -7.54 -11.17 -7.60
N GLN A 165 -6.79 -12.25 -7.85
CA GLN A 165 -6.52 -12.69 -9.22
C GLN A 165 -7.82 -13.06 -9.96
N ALA A 166 -8.79 -13.67 -9.24
CA ALA A 166 -10.11 -13.94 -9.79
C ALA A 166 -10.88 -12.64 -10.12
N LEU A 167 -10.78 -11.61 -9.27
CA LEU A 167 -11.38 -10.30 -9.51
C LEU A 167 -10.74 -9.59 -10.71
N GLU A 168 -9.41 -9.55 -10.83
CA GLU A 168 -8.72 -8.95 -11.98
C GLU A 168 -9.16 -9.59 -13.31
N SER A 169 -9.30 -10.92 -13.32
CA SER A 169 -9.80 -11.66 -14.48
C SER A 169 -11.26 -11.29 -14.81
N ALA A 170 -12.13 -11.18 -13.80
CA ALA A 170 -13.52 -10.79 -13.98
C ALA A 170 -13.67 -9.33 -14.45
N GLU A 171 -12.89 -8.39 -13.91
CA GLU A 171 -12.87 -6.99 -14.35
C GLU A 171 -12.37 -6.85 -15.79
N ALA A 172 -11.40 -7.68 -16.21
CA ALA A 172 -10.95 -7.71 -17.60
C ALA A 172 -12.03 -8.25 -18.55
N LYS A 173 -12.82 -9.26 -18.14
CA LYS A 173 -13.99 -9.73 -18.90
C LYS A 173 -15.07 -8.66 -18.98
N GLU A 174 -15.34 -7.97 -17.87
CA GLU A 174 -16.33 -6.89 -17.78
C GLU A 174 -15.98 -5.75 -18.73
N ALA A 175 -14.71 -5.30 -18.73
CA ALA A 175 -14.24 -4.26 -19.64
C ALA A 175 -14.41 -4.64 -21.12
N ARG A 176 -14.14 -5.91 -21.48
CA ARG A 176 -14.37 -6.42 -22.84
C ARG A 176 -15.85 -6.43 -23.19
N ALA A 177 -16.70 -6.93 -22.30
CA ALA A 177 -18.14 -6.98 -22.53
C ALA A 177 -18.76 -5.57 -22.63
N ALA A 178 -18.30 -4.61 -21.82
CA ALA A 178 -18.69 -3.21 -21.90
C ALA A 178 -18.33 -2.58 -23.26
N SER A 179 -17.11 -2.85 -23.76
CA SER A 179 -16.67 -2.36 -25.08
C SER A 179 -17.51 -2.94 -26.22
N ILE A 180 -17.86 -4.23 -26.16
CA ILE A 180 -18.71 -4.88 -27.16
C ILE A 180 -20.13 -4.29 -27.12
N CYS A 181 -20.71 -4.15 -25.93
CA CYS A 181 -22.03 -3.55 -25.74
C CYS A 181 -22.09 -2.11 -26.27
N ALA A 182 -21.05 -1.30 -26.02
CA ALA A 182 -20.99 0.07 -26.52
C ALA A 182 -20.96 0.16 -28.05
N GLY A 183 -20.32 -0.81 -28.74
CA GLY A 183 -20.28 -0.88 -30.20
C GLY A 183 -21.54 -1.50 -30.83
N ALA A 184 -22.21 -2.40 -30.11
CA ALA A 184 -23.37 -3.15 -30.58
C ALA A 184 -24.70 -2.40 -30.43
N VAL A 185 -24.72 -1.22 -29.80
CA VAL A 185 -25.90 -0.36 -29.66
C VAL A 185 -25.77 0.87 -30.60
N PRO A 186 -26.32 0.80 -31.83
CA PRO A 186 -26.31 1.94 -32.75
C PRO A 186 -27.10 3.13 -32.20
N ALA A 187 -26.61 4.34 -32.45
CA ALA A 187 -27.35 5.59 -32.15
C ALA A 187 -28.72 5.65 -32.86
N GLU A 188 -28.86 4.93 -33.98
CA GLU A 188 -30.11 4.84 -34.73
C GLU A 188 -31.18 4.04 -33.98
N LEU A 189 -30.78 3.07 -33.15
CA LEU A 189 -31.67 2.29 -32.27
C LEU A 189 -32.16 3.12 -31.06
N LEU A 190 -31.40 4.15 -30.68
CA LEU A 190 -31.74 5.08 -29.60
C LEU A 190 -32.61 6.25 -30.07
N ALA A 191 -32.78 6.41 -31.39
CA ALA A 191 -33.54 7.51 -31.98
C ALA A 191 -34.99 7.11 -32.22
N GLU A 192 -35.93 7.80 -31.56
CA GLU A 192 -37.39 7.61 -31.72
C GLU A 192 -37.86 7.75 -33.18
N SER A 193 -37.13 8.53 -33.97
CA SER A 193 -37.37 8.73 -35.41
C SER A 193 -37.05 7.51 -36.30
N ALA A 194 -36.29 6.52 -35.81
CA ALA A 194 -35.95 5.33 -36.58
C ALA A 194 -37.18 4.45 -36.86
N LEU A 195 -38.12 4.40 -35.92
CA LEU A 195 -39.36 3.64 -36.05
C LEU A 195 -40.36 4.32 -37.01
N THR A 196 -40.44 5.66 -36.98
CA THR A 196 -41.31 6.44 -37.88
C THR A 196 -40.89 6.37 -39.35
N ARG A 197 -39.64 6.00 -39.64
CA ARG A 197 -39.08 5.87 -41.00
C ARG A 197 -38.97 4.41 -41.46
N ALA A 198 -39.53 3.47 -40.73
CA ALA A 198 -39.50 2.04 -41.05
C ALA A 198 -40.80 1.62 -41.77
N SER A 199 -41.08 2.17 -42.96
CA SER A 199 -42.21 1.73 -43.79
C SER A 199 -41.86 0.58 -44.74
N GLU A 200 -40.58 0.27 -44.89
CA GLU A 200 -40.06 -0.80 -45.75
C GLU A 200 -39.81 -2.08 -44.95
N ALA A 201 -40.42 -3.19 -45.36
CA ALA A 201 -40.27 -4.49 -44.70
C ALA A 201 -38.80 -4.96 -44.58
N GLY A 202 -37.92 -4.53 -45.48
CA GLY A 202 -36.48 -4.80 -45.40
C GLY A 202 -35.78 -4.07 -44.25
N ARG A 203 -36.20 -2.84 -43.95
CA ARG A 203 -35.62 -2.02 -42.89
C ARG A 203 -36.06 -2.44 -41.50
N VAL A 204 -37.30 -2.92 -41.37
CA VAL A 204 -37.81 -3.54 -40.13
C VAL A 204 -36.98 -4.78 -39.78
N LYS A 205 -36.73 -5.68 -40.75
CA LYS A 205 -35.89 -6.87 -40.51
C LYS A 205 -34.46 -6.50 -40.06
N GLN A 206 -33.86 -5.50 -40.68
CA GLN A 206 -32.52 -5.02 -40.32
C GLN A 206 -32.49 -4.41 -38.91
N LEU A 207 -33.49 -3.61 -38.53
CA LEU A 207 -33.62 -3.05 -37.19
C LEU A 207 -33.84 -4.13 -36.13
N THR A 208 -34.66 -5.15 -36.40
CA THR A 208 -34.85 -6.29 -35.50
C THR A 208 -33.57 -7.08 -35.28
N GLU A 209 -32.80 -7.34 -36.34
CA GLU A 209 -31.50 -8.01 -36.23
C GLU A 209 -30.49 -7.20 -35.41
N GLN A 210 -30.45 -5.89 -35.61
CA GLN A 210 -29.61 -4.99 -34.80
C GLN A 210 -30.06 -4.93 -33.34
N LEU A 211 -31.37 -4.93 -33.08
CA LEU A 211 -31.93 -4.97 -31.73
C LEU A 211 -31.57 -6.27 -31.01
N ASN A 212 -31.67 -7.42 -31.69
CA ASN A 212 -31.31 -8.71 -31.11
C ASN A 212 -29.82 -8.76 -30.74
N LYS A 213 -28.92 -8.28 -31.62
CA LYS A 213 -27.49 -8.19 -31.32
C LYS A 213 -27.19 -7.25 -30.16
N ALA A 214 -27.87 -6.11 -30.10
CA ALA A 214 -27.76 -5.17 -28.98
C ALA A 214 -28.19 -5.85 -27.67
N LEU A 215 -29.32 -6.56 -27.69
CA LEU A 215 -29.87 -7.26 -26.51
C LEU A 215 -28.93 -8.37 -26.02
N GLU A 216 -28.41 -9.22 -26.93
CA GLU A 216 -27.40 -10.24 -26.61
C GLU A 216 -26.12 -9.62 -25.99
N SER A 217 -25.67 -8.48 -26.51
CA SER A 217 -24.48 -7.79 -25.98
C SER A 217 -24.71 -7.19 -24.60
N ILE A 218 -25.92 -6.68 -24.32
CA ILE A 218 -26.31 -6.15 -23.01
C ILE A 218 -26.42 -7.28 -22.00
N GLU A 219 -27.00 -8.42 -22.37
CA GLU A 219 -27.08 -9.61 -21.52
C GLU A 219 -25.68 -10.16 -21.18
N ALA A 220 -24.77 -10.20 -22.16
CA ALA A 220 -23.39 -10.59 -21.92
C ALA A 220 -22.66 -9.62 -20.97
N TYR A 221 -22.86 -8.31 -21.13
CA TYR A 221 -22.30 -7.31 -20.22
C TYR A 221 -22.87 -7.44 -18.81
N ARG A 222 -24.20 -7.61 -18.68
CA ARG A 222 -24.86 -7.84 -17.40
C ARG A 222 -24.31 -9.08 -16.69
N SER A 223 -24.18 -10.20 -17.39
CA SER A 223 -23.64 -11.43 -16.81
C SER A 223 -22.19 -11.25 -16.34
N SER A 224 -21.37 -10.54 -17.11
CA SER A 224 -20.00 -10.23 -16.71
C SER A 224 -19.92 -9.28 -15.51
N LEU A 225 -20.86 -8.34 -15.39
CA LEU A 225 -20.97 -7.45 -14.24
C LEU A 225 -21.39 -8.22 -12.98
N GLU A 226 -22.33 -9.16 -13.09
CA GLU A 226 -22.74 -10.06 -12.01
C GLU A 226 -21.58 -10.95 -11.52
N GLU A 227 -20.76 -11.48 -12.46
CA GLU A 227 -19.51 -12.21 -12.11
C GLU A 227 -18.53 -11.30 -11.35
N SER A 228 -18.30 -10.08 -11.84
CA SER A 228 -17.41 -9.09 -11.23
C SER A 228 -17.86 -8.67 -9.82
N LEU A 229 -19.17 -8.52 -9.59
CA LEU A 229 -19.73 -8.26 -8.26
C LEU A 229 -19.50 -9.46 -7.31
N THR A 230 -19.76 -10.67 -7.79
CA THR A 230 -19.53 -11.90 -7.01
C THR A 230 -18.05 -12.03 -6.60
N GLN A 231 -17.12 -11.72 -7.49
CA GLN A 231 -15.69 -11.76 -7.15
C GLN A 231 -15.29 -10.67 -6.13
N ARG A 232 -15.91 -9.48 -6.18
CA ARG A 232 -15.71 -8.46 -5.13
C ARG A 232 -16.23 -8.93 -3.78
N GLU A 233 -17.39 -9.58 -3.75
CA GLU A 233 -17.94 -10.18 -2.52
C GLU A 233 -17.00 -11.26 -1.95
N ASN A 234 -16.45 -12.11 -2.81
CA ASN A 234 -15.47 -13.13 -2.41
C ASN A 234 -14.20 -12.52 -1.82
N LEU A 235 -13.64 -11.48 -2.47
CA LEU A 235 -12.46 -10.78 -1.96
C LEU A 235 -12.72 -10.10 -0.62
N ILE A 236 -13.88 -9.44 -0.47
CA ILE A 236 -14.30 -8.84 0.80
C ILE A 236 -14.43 -9.92 1.89
N GLY A 237 -15.00 -11.08 1.55
CA GLY A 237 -15.08 -12.23 2.45
C GLY A 237 -13.69 -12.69 2.91
N ALA A 238 -12.78 -12.92 1.98
CA ALA A 238 -11.41 -13.35 2.28
C ALA A 238 -10.65 -12.35 3.18
N ILE A 239 -10.84 -11.04 2.96
CA ILE A 239 -10.25 -9.99 3.81
C ILE A 239 -10.86 -10.01 5.21
N ARG A 240 -12.19 -10.16 5.33
CA ARG A 240 -12.87 -10.23 6.64
C ARG A 240 -12.43 -11.46 7.44
N ASP A 241 -12.30 -12.61 6.79
CA ASP A 241 -11.84 -13.84 7.43
C ASP A 241 -10.37 -13.71 7.89
N ALA A 242 -9.51 -13.09 7.08
CA ALA A 242 -8.15 -12.77 7.47
C ALA A 242 -8.09 -11.80 8.68
N GLN A 243 -8.95 -10.78 8.68
CA GLN A 243 -9.04 -9.84 9.80
C GLN A 243 -9.48 -10.55 11.09
N ARG A 244 -10.52 -11.40 11.03
CA ARG A 244 -10.98 -12.17 12.19
C ARG A 244 -9.88 -13.09 12.72
N SER A 245 -9.19 -13.80 11.84
CA SER A 245 -8.07 -14.65 12.24
C SER A 245 -6.93 -13.86 12.89
N GLN A 246 -6.66 -12.64 12.41
CA GLN A 246 -5.66 -11.75 13.02
C GLN A 246 -6.10 -11.23 14.40
N GLU A 247 -7.39 -10.90 14.57
CA GLU A 247 -7.97 -10.49 15.85
C GLU A 247 -7.90 -11.64 16.88
N GLU A 248 -8.27 -12.86 16.48
CA GLU A 248 -8.15 -14.07 17.33
C GLU A 248 -6.70 -14.33 17.76
N LEU A 249 -5.74 -14.22 16.82
CA LEU A 249 -4.31 -14.34 17.14
C LEU A 249 -3.83 -13.24 18.09
N PHE A 250 -4.31 -12.00 17.91
CA PHE A 250 -3.98 -10.89 18.80
C PHE A 250 -4.48 -11.16 20.22
N GLU A 251 -5.76 -11.53 20.38
CA GLU A 251 -6.34 -11.88 21.68
C GLU A 251 -5.58 -13.04 22.35
N GLU A 252 -5.22 -14.08 21.58
CA GLU A 252 -4.42 -15.19 22.10
C GLU A 252 -3.04 -14.72 22.59
N THR A 253 -2.35 -13.86 21.82
CA THR A 253 -1.04 -13.33 22.20
C THR A 253 -1.11 -12.41 23.41
N GLU A 254 -2.15 -11.59 23.54
CA GLU A 254 -2.39 -10.72 24.69
C GLU A 254 -2.64 -11.54 25.95
N THR A 255 -3.45 -12.60 25.84
CA THR A 255 -3.73 -13.53 26.94
C THR A 255 -2.45 -14.22 27.41
N LYS A 256 -1.62 -14.71 26.49
CA LYS A 256 -0.30 -15.30 26.79
C LYS A 256 0.66 -14.30 27.44
N LEU A 257 0.70 -13.05 26.96
CA LEU A 257 1.50 -11.97 27.56
C LEU A 257 1.06 -11.69 29.00
N SER A 258 -0.24 -11.64 29.27
CA SER A 258 -0.77 -11.45 30.62
C SER A 258 -0.35 -12.58 31.55
N GLN A 259 -0.47 -13.84 31.10
CA GLN A 259 -0.04 -15.01 31.88
C GLN A 259 1.46 -14.94 32.20
N MET A 260 2.32 -14.57 31.24
CA MET A 260 3.75 -14.40 31.49
C MET A 260 4.05 -13.31 32.51
N ARG A 261 3.34 -12.17 32.45
CA ARG A 261 3.53 -11.08 33.42
C ARG A 261 3.16 -11.53 34.83
N GLU A 262 2.05 -12.24 35.00
CA GLU A 262 1.64 -12.77 36.30
C GLU A 262 2.67 -13.76 36.86
N GLN A 263 3.18 -14.66 36.01
CA GLN A 263 4.21 -15.62 36.43
C GLN A 263 5.53 -14.93 36.78
N ALA A 264 5.95 -13.91 36.03
CA ALA A 264 7.14 -13.13 36.35
C ALA A 264 6.99 -12.37 37.69
N GLU A 265 5.78 -11.86 38.00
CA GLU A 265 5.50 -11.22 39.28
C GLU A 265 5.57 -12.22 40.46
N LYS A 266 5.12 -13.47 40.25
CA LYS A 266 5.28 -14.55 41.25
C LYS A 266 6.74 -14.85 41.55
N VAL A 267 7.56 -14.98 40.50
CA VAL A 267 9.03 -15.19 40.63
C VAL A 267 9.68 -14.02 41.36
N MET A 268 9.32 -12.78 41.05
CA MET A 268 9.84 -11.61 41.76
C MET A 268 9.50 -11.65 43.25
N LYS A 269 8.25 -11.98 43.60
CA LYS A 269 7.83 -12.09 45.01
C LYS A 269 8.54 -13.24 45.73
N SER A 270 8.75 -14.39 45.09
CA SER A 270 9.49 -15.49 45.72
C SER A 270 10.98 -15.18 45.90
N LEU A 271 11.58 -14.41 44.97
CA LEU A 271 12.95 -13.91 45.12
C LEU A 271 13.08 -12.88 46.25
N GLU A 272 12.14 -11.93 46.36
CA GLU A 272 12.10 -10.96 47.47
C GLU A 272 11.94 -11.66 48.84
N GLN A 273 11.09 -12.70 48.90
CA GLN A 273 10.93 -13.52 50.11
C GLN A 273 12.23 -14.25 50.48
N ALA A 274 12.95 -14.81 49.51
CA ALA A 274 14.24 -15.47 49.74
C ALA A 274 15.30 -14.47 50.24
N GLN A 275 15.38 -13.28 49.64
CA GLN A 275 16.31 -12.22 50.06
C GLN A 275 16.01 -11.68 51.47
N ALA A 276 14.73 -11.59 51.84
CA ALA A 276 14.33 -11.15 53.18
C ALA A 276 14.71 -12.15 54.29
N LEU A 277 14.79 -13.44 53.97
CA LEU A 277 15.26 -14.50 54.87
C LEU A 277 16.79 -14.49 54.98
N GLU A 278 17.49 -14.29 53.86
CA GLU A 278 18.96 -14.22 53.81
C GLU A 278 19.53 -12.97 54.53
N GLY A 279 18.77 -11.88 54.57
CA GLY A 279 19.12 -10.65 55.30
C GLY A 279 18.94 -10.71 56.83
N GLN A 280 18.36 -11.79 57.38
CA GLN A 280 18.33 -12.03 58.82
C GLN A 280 19.51 -12.93 59.23
N GLU A 281 20.71 -12.34 59.33
CA GLU A 281 21.83 -13.03 59.96
C GLU A 281 21.50 -13.41 61.42
N PRO A 282 21.94 -14.59 61.90
CA PRO A 282 21.67 -15.03 63.26
C PRO A 282 22.41 -14.13 64.26
N ARG A 283 21.69 -13.66 65.29
CA ARG A 283 22.29 -13.01 66.47
C ARG A 283 23.49 -13.83 66.95
N PRO A 284 24.61 -13.19 67.33
CA PRO A 284 25.81 -13.92 67.72
C PRO A 284 25.54 -14.66 69.04
N ALA A 285 25.34 -15.97 68.96
CA ALA A 285 25.45 -16.85 70.12
C ALA A 285 26.92 -17.26 70.24
N GLY A 286 27.50 -16.94 71.40
CA GLY A 286 28.91 -17.17 71.68
C GLY A 286 29.31 -18.64 71.64
N SER A 287 30.51 -18.87 71.10
CA SER A 287 31.47 -19.93 71.43
C SER A 287 30.92 -21.32 71.80
N GLY A 288 31.09 -22.28 70.88
CA GLY A 288 31.20 -23.70 71.23
C GLY A 288 30.67 -24.65 70.15
N GLU A 289 31.61 -25.24 69.40
CA GLU A 289 31.52 -26.54 68.70
C GLU A 289 30.48 -26.79 67.58
N GLU A 290 30.94 -27.59 66.62
CA GLU A 290 30.25 -28.22 65.48
C GLU A 290 29.75 -27.32 64.35
N ALA A 291 30.61 -27.20 63.33
CA ALA A 291 30.21 -26.91 61.96
C ALA A 291 29.41 -28.10 61.39
N ALA A 292 28.11 -28.14 61.65
CA ALA A 292 27.17 -29.02 60.99
C ALA A 292 26.11 -28.18 60.27
N ALA A 293 26.11 -28.26 58.94
CA ALA A 293 25.02 -27.94 58.01
C ALA A 293 24.02 -26.85 58.47
N ALA A 294 24.43 -25.58 58.41
CA ALA A 294 23.54 -24.43 58.59
C ALA A 294 22.74 -24.11 57.30
N GLY A 295 21.97 -25.08 56.82
CA GLY A 295 20.88 -24.85 55.86
C GLY A 295 19.62 -25.44 56.48
N GLY A 296 18.74 -24.60 57.01
CA GLY A 296 17.49 -25.08 57.60
C GLY A 296 16.58 -25.69 56.51
N PRO A 297 15.64 -26.59 56.87
CA PRO A 297 14.62 -27.08 55.94
C PRO A 297 13.78 -25.97 55.29
N ASP A 298 13.78 -24.76 55.88
CA ASP A 298 13.09 -23.57 55.36
C ASP A 298 13.87 -22.91 54.21
N ASP A 299 15.21 -22.90 54.26
CA ASP A 299 16.06 -22.32 53.19
C ASP A 299 16.04 -23.20 51.93
N THR A 300 16.06 -24.53 52.10
CA THR A 300 15.93 -25.48 50.99
C THR A 300 14.55 -25.48 50.37
N ALA A 301 13.48 -25.40 51.17
CA ALA A 301 12.11 -25.27 50.67
C ALA A 301 11.88 -23.96 49.90
N THR A 302 12.52 -22.87 50.32
CA THR A 302 12.43 -21.57 49.64
C THR A 302 13.20 -21.58 48.32
N ALA A 303 14.39 -22.19 48.28
CA ALA A 303 15.16 -22.39 47.04
C ALA A 303 14.45 -23.30 46.04
N GLU A 304 13.82 -24.39 46.50
CA GLU A 304 12.99 -25.27 45.66
C GLU A 304 11.78 -24.53 45.09
N LYS A 305 11.14 -23.65 45.87
CA LYS A 305 10.02 -22.83 45.42
C LYS A 305 10.43 -21.84 44.32
N VAL A 306 11.58 -21.16 44.49
CA VAL A 306 12.13 -20.26 43.45
C VAL A 306 12.48 -21.03 42.17
N ALA A 307 13.06 -22.22 42.29
CA ALA A 307 13.37 -23.08 41.15
C ALA A 307 12.11 -23.57 40.42
N ALA A 308 11.06 -23.94 41.17
CA ALA A 308 9.77 -24.33 40.62
C ALA A 308 9.06 -23.17 39.91
N ASP A 309 9.08 -21.96 40.49
CA ASP A 309 8.52 -20.75 39.88
C ASP A 309 9.30 -20.35 38.59
N LEU A 310 10.63 -20.52 38.57
CA LEU A 310 11.44 -20.29 37.37
C LEU A 310 11.11 -21.29 36.26
N ALA A 311 10.99 -22.57 36.60
CA ALA A 311 10.61 -23.62 35.64
C ALA A 311 9.19 -23.39 35.09
N ALA A 312 8.27 -22.88 35.92
CA ALA A 312 6.92 -22.51 35.51
C ALA A 312 6.89 -21.33 34.50
N LEU A 313 7.96 -20.54 34.41
CA LEU A 313 8.11 -19.44 33.44
C LEU A 313 8.52 -19.91 32.04
N GLU A 314 9.20 -21.06 31.93
CA GLU A 314 9.71 -21.56 30.64
C GLU A 314 8.59 -21.95 29.67
N ASN A 315 7.54 -22.58 30.17
CA ASN A 315 6.42 -23.06 29.36
C ASN A 315 5.61 -21.92 28.70
N PRO A 316 5.15 -20.88 29.42
CA PRO A 316 4.49 -19.74 28.79
C PRO A 316 5.46 -18.91 27.93
N ALA A 317 6.75 -18.86 28.24
CA ALA A 317 7.75 -18.23 27.37
C ALA A 317 7.92 -18.95 26.02
N ALA A 318 7.91 -20.28 26.02
CA ALA A 318 7.92 -21.08 24.80
C ALA A 318 6.64 -20.88 23.99
N ALA A 319 5.47 -20.92 24.63
CA ALA A 319 4.17 -20.71 23.99
C ALA A 319 4.03 -19.31 23.35
N LEU A 320 4.63 -18.28 23.96
CA LEU A 320 4.64 -16.93 23.43
C LEU A 320 5.62 -16.78 22.26
N ARG A 321 6.77 -17.47 22.32
CA ARG A 321 7.74 -17.53 21.23
C ARG A 321 7.16 -18.20 19.99
N ASP A 322 6.34 -19.24 20.17
CA ASP A 322 5.59 -19.90 19.10
C ASP A 322 4.45 -19.02 18.55
N ALA A 323 3.73 -18.29 19.40
CA ALA A 323 2.70 -17.36 18.94
C ALA A 323 3.29 -16.19 18.12
N LEU A 324 4.44 -15.68 18.53
CA LEU A 324 5.15 -14.61 17.80
C LEU A 324 5.84 -15.10 16.53
N SER A 325 6.25 -16.37 16.45
CA SER A 325 6.82 -16.94 15.23
C SER A 325 5.78 -17.17 14.14
N GLY A 326 4.52 -17.46 14.53
CA GLY A 326 3.36 -17.48 13.63
C GLY A 326 2.90 -16.09 13.15
N LEU A 327 3.33 -15.02 13.81
CA LEU A 327 3.18 -13.62 13.38
C LEU A 327 4.43 -13.15 12.64
N SER A 328 4.95 -13.95 11.70
CA SER A 328 6.26 -13.66 11.13
C SER A 328 6.27 -12.24 10.54
N ALA A 329 7.33 -11.48 10.85
CA ALA A 329 7.52 -10.16 10.25
C ALA A 329 7.54 -10.21 8.71
N ALA A 330 7.77 -11.39 8.14
CA ALA A 330 7.62 -11.65 6.72
C ALA A 330 6.15 -11.60 6.28
N GLU A 331 5.21 -12.22 7.00
CA GLU A 331 3.77 -12.17 6.70
C GLU A 331 3.20 -10.78 6.88
N LEU A 332 3.52 -10.05 7.95
CA LEU A 332 3.06 -8.67 8.14
C LEU A 332 3.60 -7.71 7.06
N ASN A 333 4.87 -7.86 6.64
CA ASN A 333 5.45 -7.08 5.53
C ASN A 333 4.89 -7.51 4.17
N LEU A 334 4.53 -8.78 4.00
CA LEU A 334 3.86 -9.26 2.78
C LEU A 334 2.42 -8.79 2.70
N PHE A 335 1.69 -8.78 3.82
CA PHE A 335 0.35 -8.21 3.93
C PHE A 335 0.37 -6.73 3.54
N GLY A 336 1.30 -5.95 4.11
CA GLY A 336 1.42 -4.53 3.79
C GLY A 336 1.83 -4.26 2.34
N SER A 337 2.75 -5.05 1.78
CA SER A 337 3.21 -4.85 0.39
C SER A 337 2.21 -5.35 -0.66
N SER A 338 1.58 -6.51 -0.42
CA SER A 338 0.57 -7.07 -1.32
C SER A 338 -0.72 -6.23 -1.30
N LEU A 339 -1.20 -5.80 -0.13
CA LEU A 339 -2.38 -4.91 -0.02
C LEU A 339 -2.15 -3.54 -0.67
N ALA A 340 -0.92 -3.03 -0.65
CA ALA A 340 -0.54 -1.83 -1.39
C ALA A 340 -0.51 -2.03 -2.93
N GLN A 341 -0.20 -3.24 -3.40
CA GLN A 341 -0.33 -3.62 -4.81
C GLN A 341 -1.80 -3.80 -5.23
N LEU A 342 -2.64 -4.37 -4.36
CA LEU A 342 -4.09 -4.58 -4.54
C LEU A 342 -4.86 -3.25 -4.56
N ALA A 343 -4.41 -2.23 -3.80
CA ALA A 343 -5.00 -0.89 -3.79
C ALA A 343 -4.57 -0.01 -4.98
N ALA A 344 -3.71 -0.50 -5.88
CA ALA A 344 -3.32 0.24 -7.06
C ALA A 344 -4.48 0.26 -8.07
N PRO A 345 -4.88 1.44 -8.59
CA PRO A 345 -6.00 1.52 -9.53
C PRO A 345 -5.70 0.70 -10.79
N ALA A 346 -6.64 -0.18 -11.16
CA ALA A 346 -6.59 -1.01 -12.37
C ALA A 346 -6.09 -0.18 -13.56
N GLN A 347 -5.05 -0.68 -14.24
CA GLN A 347 -4.55 -0.02 -15.43
C GLN A 347 -5.66 -0.04 -16.49
N PRO A 348 -5.99 1.11 -17.12
CA PRO A 348 -6.92 1.10 -18.25
C PRO A 348 -6.36 0.20 -19.34
N ALA A 349 -7.18 -0.70 -19.87
CA ALA A 349 -6.82 -1.57 -20.98
C ALA A 349 -6.30 -0.71 -22.15
N PRO A 350 -5.23 -1.16 -22.86
CA PRO A 350 -4.72 -0.45 -24.01
C PRO A 350 -5.81 -0.33 -25.08
N ASP A 351 -6.02 0.89 -25.55
CA ASP A 351 -6.97 1.23 -26.61
C ASP A 351 -6.61 0.47 -27.90
N PRO A 352 -7.49 -0.38 -28.45
CA PRO A 352 -7.21 -1.12 -29.68
C PRO A 352 -7.11 -0.20 -30.92
N ALA A 353 -7.45 1.10 -30.81
CA ALA A 353 -7.38 2.04 -31.92
C ALA A 353 -5.97 2.60 -32.23
N ALA A 354 -4.91 2.12 -31.55
CA ALA A 354 -3.53 2.56 -31.80
C ALA A 354 -2.70 1.60 -32.66
N GLN A 355 -3.33 0.60 -33.29
CA GLN A 355 -2.73 -0.16 -34.38
C GLN A 355 -3.44 0.23 -35.68
N ASP A 356 -2.81 1.13 -36.45
CA ASP A 356 -2.45 0.81 -37.84
C ASP A 356 -1.71 1.96 -38.54
N PRO A 357 -0.94 1.68 -39.61
CA PRO A 357 -0.40 0.38 -40.04
C PRO A 357 1.13 0.24 -39.83
#